data_AF-A0AAU9XQF6-F1
#
_entry.id   AF-A0AAU9XQF6-F1
#
_cell.length_a   1.000
_cell.length_b   1.000
_cell.length_c   1.000
_cell.angle_alpha   90.00
_cell.angle_beta   90.00
_cell.angle_gamma   90.00
#
_symmetry.space_group_name_H-M   'P 1'
#
loop_
_entity.id
_entity.type
_entity.pdbx_description
1 polymer ?
#
loop_
_entity_poly.entity_id
_entity_poly.type
_entity_poly.pdbx_seq_one_letter_code
_entity_poly.pdbx_strand_id
1 'polypeptide(L)'
;MARENWSSASDLEMTEHQSNVRSENKQDKVVIEELETQIDDMAETLSTKHKILKEKLDLLENRLVSTKDKRKNFEMLKEKLEEMGNKVQEKENSHGSLEDVKAKQVEAELAIQQCTAAISGLEHCKGLLKGEVSRLEEFVKEREEELKRQTEMTKDHDEQERKRRQWLTDVVELHSRLGGVSVQSLHGDCVVLEIRSDEHIEDQGDEVIGRTASPLILTIKYRLDGGTRPVFGGATVNLDSLSIDDLVDEAVLSNDVAGFVFQVKRRFKNQQGLIREVEELQTNYAIDWEPSHRRIRVMLGKSGKIVCILKVDPLYSSGQGHVHLLGVEGGSYHKEIQHLQSTGSGRNLTQVIKDLQELFINQ
;
A
#
# COMPACT_ATOMS: atom_id res chain seq x y z
N MET A 1 31.96 21.50 -9.10
CA MET A 1 30.83 22.44 -9.31
C MET A 1 29.77 21.63 -10.06
N ALA A 2 28.55 21.38 -9.59
CA ALA A 2 27.65 22.16 -8.76
C ALA A 2 27.30 21.46 -7.42
N ARG A 3 27.13 22.26 -6.36
CA ARG A 3 26.43 21.85 -5.15
C ARG A 3 24.96 22.20 -5.37
N GLU A 4 24.10 21.21 -5.52
CA GLU A 4 22.67 21.42 -5.43
C GLU A 4 22.31 21.59 -3.95
N ASN A 5 22.13 22.85 -3.55
CA ASN A 5 21.55 23.22 -2.26
C ASN A 5 20.09 22.76 -2.24
N TRP A 6 19.84 21.59 -1.67
CA TRP A 6 18.53 21.26 -1.13
C TRP A 6 18.41 21.98 0.20
N SER A 7 17.82 23.18 0.16
CA SER A 7 17.52 23.98 1.35
C SER A 7 16.68 23.15 2.32
N SER A 8 17.20 22.97 3.54
CA SER A 8 16.49 22.39 4.68
C SER A 8 15.34 23.32 5.10
N ALA A 9 14.18 23.15 4.49
CA ALA A 9 12.95 23.70 5.02
C ALA A 9 12.53 22.83 6.21
N SER A 10 12.78 23.36 7.41
CA SER A 10 12.08 23.09 8.67
C SER A 10 11.60 21.63 8.89
N ASP A 11 12.42 20.83 9.59
CA ASP A 11 12.05 19.49 10.07
C ASP A 11 10.80 19.49 10.97
N LEU A 12 10.45 20.63 11.60
CA LEU A 12 9.21 20.79 12.34
C LEU A 12 7.98 20.84 11.40
N GLU A 13 8.07 21.56 10.29
CA GLU A 13 6.99 21.67 9.30
C GLU A 13 6.73 20.32 8.59
N MET A 14 7.77 19.51 8.37
CA MET A 14 7.65 18.18 7.75
C MET A 14 6.99 17.15 8.66
N THR A 15 7.29 17.14 9.97
CA THR A 15 6.62 16.25 10.94
C THR A 15 5.18 16.64 11.20
N GLU A 16 4.90 17.95 11.27
CA GLU A 16 3.54 18.46 11.42
C GLU A 16 2.74 18.23 10.13
N HIS A 17 3.35 18.39 8.94
CA HIS A 17 2.73 18.00 7.67
C HIS A 17 2.47 16.51 7.55
N GLN A 18 3.35 15.61 7.97
CA GLN A 18 3.09 14.16 7.86
C GLN A 18 2.03 13.67 8.85
N SER A 19 1.99 14.21 10.09
CA SER A 19 0.91 13.92 11.01
C SER A 19 -0.41 14.54 10.55
N ASN A 20 -0.37 15.79 10.05
CA ASN A 20 -1.55 16.47 9.51
C ASN A 20 -2.08 15.75 8.27
N VAL A 21 -1.23 15.34 7.33
CA VAL A 21 -1.66 14.60 6.13
C VAL A 21 -2.25 13.22 6.49
N ARG A 22 -1.78 12.56 7.55
CA ARG A 22 -2.37 11.30 8.04
C ARG A 22 -3.67 11.51 8.81
N SER A 23 -3.81 12.59 9.57
CA SER A 23 -5.07 12.93 10.24
C SER A 23 -6.10 13.45 9.24
N GLU A 24 -5.69 14.31 8.30
CA GLU A 24 -6.47 14.82 7.18
C GLU A 24 -6.94 13.66 6.31
N ASN A 25 -6.09 12.74 5.87
CA ASN A 25 -6.55 11.57 5.11
C ASN A 25 -7.57 10.68 5.86
N LYS A 26 -7.46 10.57 7.20
CA LYS A 26 -8.46 9.86 8.00
C LYS A 26 -9.75 10.64 8.10
N GLN A 27 -9.66 11.96 8.28
CA GLN A 27 -10.81 12.86 8.27
C GLN A 27 -11.49 12.88 6.91
N ASP A 28 -10.74 12.98 5.82
CA ASP A 28 -11.22 12.95 4.45
C ASP A 28 -11.91 11.63 4.15
N LYS A 29 -11.34 10.49 4.58
CA LYS A 29 -12.00 9.19 4.42
C LYS A 29 -13.33 9.11 5.17
N VAL A 30 -13.37 9.60 6.41
CA VAL A 30 -14.61 9.66 7.21
C VAL A 30 -15.61 10.61 6.57
N VAL A 31 -15.18 11.77 6.08
CA VAL A 31 -16.01 12.76 5.39
C VAL A 31 -16.54 12.20 4.08
N ILE A 32 -15.75 11.42 3.34
CA ILE A 32 -16.19 10.73 2.12
C ILE A 32 -17.25 9.68 2.45
N GLU A 33 -17.01 8.81 3.43
CA GLU A 33 -18.01 7.81 3.86
C GLU A 33 -19.31 8.47 4.39
N GLU A 34 -19.19 9.61 5.07
CA GLU A 34 -20.31 10.40 5.59
C GLU A 34 -21.07 11.14 4.47
N LEU A 35 -20.36 11.60 3.43
CA LEU A 35 -20.97 12.17 2.22
C LEU A 35 -21.65 11.10 1.36
N GLU A 36 -21.05 9.92 1.20
CA GLU A 36 -21.64 8.79 0.49
C GLU A 36 -22.95 8.35 1.16
N THR A 37 -22.94 8.19 2.49
CA THR A 37 -24.15 7.86 3.25
C THR A 37 -25.21 8.96 3.20
N GLN A 38 -24.82 10.24 3.26
CA GLN A 38 -25.77 11.36 3.08
C GLN A 38 -26.37 11.39 1.67
N ILE A 39 -25.58 11.09 0.64
CA ILE A 39 -26.04 11.02 -0.75
C ILE A 39 -27.03 9.87 -0.91
N ASP A 40 -26.74 8.70 -0.37
CA ASP A 40 -27.62 7.52 -0.42
C ASP A 40 -28.95 7.78 0.33
N ASP A 41 -28.90 8.33 1.55
CA ASP A 41 -30.09 8.70 2.32
C ASP A 41 -30.93 9.76 1.60
N MET A 42 -30.27 10.74 0.98
CA MET A 42 -30.95 11.75 0.17
C MET A 42 -31.57 11.14 -1.09
N ALA A 43 -30.89 10.21 -1.76
CA ALA A 43 -31.39 9.53 -2.94
C ALA A 43 -32.60 8.66 -2.60
N GLU A 44 -32.56 7.92 -1.50
CA GLU A 44 -33.69 7.12 -1.01
C GLU A 44 -34.87 8.02 -0.60
N THR A 45 -34.60 9.12 0.10
CA THR A 45 -35.63 10.11 0.47
C THR A 45 -36.26 10.78 -0.75
N LEU A 46 -35.46 11.10 -1.78
CA LEU A 46 -35.95 11.69 -3.02
C LEU A 46 -36.77 10.69 -3.83
N SER A 47 -36.31 9.44 -3.93
CA SER A 47 -37.00 8.35 -4.61
C SER A 47 -38.36 8.06 -3.98
N THR A 48 -38.40 7.94 -2.65
CA THR A 48 -39.65 7.73 -1.90
C THR A 48 -40.60 8.92 -2.03
N LYS A 49 -40.11 10.16 -1.93
CA LYS A 49 -40.93 11.37 -2.16
C LYS A 49 -41.46 11.43 -3.59
N HIS A 50 -40.65 11.13 -4.60
CA HIS A 50 -41.07 11.10 -5.99
C HIS A 50 -42.18 10.07 -6.20
N LYS A 51 -42.03 8.86 -5.67
CA LYS A 51 -43.05 7.81 -5.73
C LYS A 51 -44.38 8.26 -5.09
N ILE A 52 -44.33 8.83 -3.88
CA ILE A 52 -45.52 9.33 -3.18
C ILE A 52 -46.19 10.46 -3.95
N LEU A 53 -45.43 11.40 -4.49
CA LEU A 53 -45.96 12.53 -5.27
C LEU A 53 -46.61 12.05 -6.56
N LYS A 54 -46.03 11.06 -7.23
CA LYS A 54 -46.57 10.45 -8.45
C LYS A 54 -47.88 9.70 -8.17
N GLU A 55 -47.93 8.88 -7.13
CA GLU A 55 -49.18 8.22 -6.69
C GLU A 55 -50.28 9.24 -6.33
N LYS A 56 -49.92 10.34 -5.65
CA LYS A 56 -50.85 11.44 -5.36
C LYS A 56 -51.34 12.16 -6.62
N LEU A 57 -50.47 12.32 -7.62
CA LEU A 57 -50.82 12.92 -8.91
C LEU A 57 -51.82 12.02 -9.66
N ASP A 58 -51.59 10.71 -9.69
CA ASP A 58 -52.50 9.74 -10.30
C ASP A 58 -53.87 9.72 -9.60
N LEU A 59 -53.88 9.76 -8.27
CA LEU A 59 -55.11 9.89 -7.46
C LEU A 59 -55.87 11.18 -7.77
N LEU A 60 -55.16 12.29 -7.92
CA LEU A 60 -55.75 13.58 -8.29
C LEU A 60 -56.32 13.56 -9.72
N GLU A 61 -55.63 12.94 -10.68
CA GLU A 61 -56.13 12.78 -12.05
C GLU A 61 -57.42 11.94 -12.08
N ASN A 62 -57.44 10.80 -11.39
CA ASN A 62 -58.63 9.96 -11.28
C ASN A 62 -59.81 10.71 -10.64
N ARG A 63 -59.53 11.48 -9.59
CA ARG A 63 -60.56 12.28 -8.89
C ARG A 63 -61.08 13.43 -9.76
N LEU A 64 -60.22 14.03 -10.57
CA LEU A 64 -60.56 15.09 -11.52
C LEU A 64 -61.42 14.55 -12.66
N VAL A 65 -61.12 13.36 -13.19
CA VAL A 65 -61.97 12.65 -14.17
C VAL A 65 -63.35 12.38 -13.56
N SER A 66 -63.41 11.77 -12.38
CA SER A 66 -64.69 11.48 -11.69
C SER A 66 -65.53 12.75 -11.44
N THR A 67 -64.89 13.86 -11.10
CA THR A 67 -65.58 15.13 -10.85
C THR A 67 -66.08 15.78 -12.13
N LYS A 68 -65.31 15.67 -13.24
CA LYS A 68 -65.75 16.10 -14.58
C LYS A 68 -66.96 15.28 -15.06
N ASP A 69 -66.96 13.97 -14.82
CA ASP A 69 -68.09 13.10 -15.16
C ASP A 69 -69.34 13.43 -14.33
N LYS A 70 -69.18 13.66 -13.02
CA LYS A 70 -70.29 14.10 -12.15
C LYS A 70 -70.88 15.43 -12.64
N ARG A 71 -70.03 16.41 -12.98
CA ARG A 71 -70.48 17.69 -13.54
C ARG A 71 -71.30 17.48 -14.81
N LYS A 72 -70.81 16.65 -15.74
CA LYS A 72 -71.51 16.34 -16.99
C LYS A 72 -72.88 15.67 -16.73
N ASN A 73 -72.96 14.79 -15.73
CA ASN A 73 -74.22 14.17 -15.33
C ASN A 73 -75.22 15.19 -14.77
N PHE A 74 -74.77 16.16 -13.96
CA PHE A 74 -75.63 17.24 -13.48
C PHE A 74 -76.04 18.22 -14.58
N GLU A 75 -75.16 18.51 -15.56
CA GLU A 75 -75.51 19.29 -16.75
C GLU A 75 -76.62 18.61 -17.55
N MET A 76 -76.51 17.30 -17.81
CA MET A 76 -77.59 16.53 -18.45
C MET A 76 -78.88 16.49 -17.61
N LEU A 77 -78.77 16.44 -16.28
CA LEU A 77 -79.93 16.47 -15.39
C LEU A 77 -80.64 17.83 -15.46
N LYS A 78 -79.86 18.91 -15.50
CA LYS A 78 -80.35 20.28 -15.66
C LYS A 78 -81.12 20.44 -16.98
N GLU A 79 -80.55 20.00 -18.10
CA GLU A 79 -81.22 20.03 -19.41
C GLU A 79 -82.55 19.26 -19.39
N LYS A 80 -82.57 18.06 -18.77
CA LYS A 80 -83.80 17.26 -18.62
C LYS A 80 -84.86 17.94 -17.74
N LEU A 81 -84.43 18.64 -16.68
CA LEU A 81 -85.32 19.40 -15.80
C LEU A 81 -85.87 20.64 -16.51
N GLU A 82 -85.09 21.31 -17.35
CA GLU A 82 -85.54 22.43 -18.19
C GLU A 82 -86.59 21.97 -19.22
N GLU A 83 -86.36 20.85 -19.91
CA GLU A 83 -87.35 20.27 -20.82
C GLU A 83 -88.65 19.87 -20.10
N MET A 84 -88.57 19.32 -18.89
CA MET A 84 -89.75 19.00 -18.08
C MET A 84 -90.46 20.26 -17.59
N GLY A 85 -89.73 21.27 -17.14
CA GLY A 85 -90.29 22.55 -16.72
C GLY A 85 -91.11 23.21 -17.83
N ASN A 86 -90.57 23.25 -19.06
CA ASN A 86 -91.27 23.77 -20.23
C ASN A 86 -92.56 22.98 -20.53
N LYS A 87 -92.53 21.64 -20.45
CA LYS A 87 -93.71 20.77 -20.67
C LYS A 87 -94.78 20.88 -19.58
N VAL A 88 -94.39 21.14 -18.33
CA VAL A 88 -95.31 21.33 -17.19
C VAL A 88 -95.95 22.71 -17.24
N GLN A 89 -95.24 23.72 -17.73
CA GLN A 89 -95.74 25.09 -17.91
C GLN A 89 -96.75 25.20 -19.07
N GLU A 90 -96.65 24.34 -20.09
CA GLU A 90 -97.65 24.18 -21.16
C GLU A 90 -98.95 23.49 -20.72
N LYS A 91 -98.98 22.84 -19.55
CA LYS A 91 -100.17 22.18 -18.98
C LYS A 91 -100.63 22.94 -17.72
N GLU A 92 -101.56 23.89 -17.88
CA GLU A 92 -102.00 24.89 -16.89
C GLU A 92 -102.50 24.44 -15.48
N ASN A 93 -102.41 23.17 -15.07
CA ASN A 93 -103.07 22.67 -13.84
C ASN A 93 -102.19 21.89 -12.83
N SER A 94 -100.87 22.14 -12.73
CA SER A 94 -100.06 21.49 -11.66
C SER A 94 -99.01 22.41 -11.01
N HIS A 95 -99.47 23.42 -10.27
CA HIS A 95 -98.60 24.41 -9.61
C HIS A 95 -97.58 23.78 -8.64
N GLY A 96 -97.93 22.68 -7.95
CA GLY A 96 -97.02 21.97 -7.03
C GLY A 96 -95.91 21.17 -7.72
N SER A 97 -96.13 20.72 -8.97
CA SER A 97 -95.11 19.98 -9.74
C SER A 97 -94.03 20.91 -10.31
N LEU A 98 -94.39 22.16 -10.60
CA LEU A 98 -93.48 23.17 -11.17
C LEU A 98 -92.48 23.71 -10.11
N GLU A 99 -92.92 23.89 -8.87
CA GLU A 99 -92.04 24.34 -7.77
C GLU A 99 -90.98 23.30 -7.43
N ASP A 100 -91.34 22.01 -7.40
CA ASP A 100 -90.40 20.90 -7.19
C ASP A 100 -89.36 20.79 -8.31
N VAL A 101 -89.75 21.01 -9.58
CA VAL A 101 -88.82 21.01 -10.71
C VAL A 101 -87.83 22.18 -10.61
N LYS A 102 -88.31 23.38 -10.23
CA LYS A 102 -87.46 24.56 -10.03
C LYS A 102 -86.49 24.37 -8.86
N ALA A 103 -86.93 23.78 -7.74
CA ALA A 103 -86.07 23.48 -6.60
C ALA A 103 -84.93 22.52 -6.99
N LYS A 104 -85.25 21.45 -7.73
CA LYS A 104 -84.25 20.50 -8.25
C LYS A 104 -83.30 21.12 -9.27
N GLN A 105 -83.76 22.09 -10.06
CA GLN A 105 -82.92 22.82 -11.00
C GLN A 105 -81.90 23.71 -10.28
N VAL A 106 -82.32 24.43 -9.23
CA VAL A 106 -81.43 25.23 -8.37
C VAL A 106 -80.40 24.33 -7.66
N GLU A 107 -80.82 23.16 -7.18
CA GLU A 107 -79.92 22.18 -6.56
C GLU A 107 -78.88 21.63 -7.55
N ALA A 108 -79.29 21.32 -8.78
CA ALA A 108 -78.39 20.89 -9.85
C ALA A 108 -77.39 22.01 -10.26
N GLU A 109 -77.84 23.27 -10.32
CA GLU A 109 -76.97 24.42 -10.58
C GLU A 109 -75.93 24.63 -9.48
N LEU A 110 -76.35 24.53 -8.22
CA LEU A 110 -75.44 24.61 -7.07
C LEU A 110 -74.39 23.47 -7.14
N ALA A 111 -74.82 22.25 -7.46
CA ALA A 111 -73.92 21.11 -7.63
C ALA A 111 -72.93 21.29 -8.79
N ILE A 112 -73.35 21.88 -9.91
CA ILE A 112 -72.48 22.22 -11.05
C ILE A 112 -71.44 23.28 -10.64
N GLN A 113 -71.86 24.32 -9.91
CA GLN A 113 -70.94 25.36 -9.41
C GLN A 113 -69.90 24.77 -8.45
N GLN A 114 -70.32 23.93 -7.51
CA GLN A 114 -69.42 23.24 -6.58
C GLN A 114 -68.45 22.32 -7.31
N CYS A 115 -68.91 21.55 -8.31
CA CYS A 115 -68.03 20.73 -9.14
C CYS A 115 -67.04 21.57 -9.94
N THR A 116 -67.47 22.73 -10.46
CA THR A 116 -66.61 23.63 -11.24
C THR A 116 -65.51 24.22 -10.36
N ALA A 117 -65.84 24.71 -9.16
CA ALA A 117 -64.85 25.19 -8.20
C ALA A 117 -63.86 24.09 -7.77
N ALA A 118 -64.36 22.86 -7.54
CA ALA A 118 -63.51 21.72 -7.22
C ALA A 118 -62.57 21.34 -8.36
N ILE A 119 -63.03 21.37 -9.62
CA ILE A 119 -62.19 21.11 -10.80
C ILE A 119 -61.06 22.13 -10.88
N SER A 120 -61.36 23.43 -10.75
CA SER A 120 -60.33 24.47 -10.80
C SER A 120 -59.28 24.31 -9.69
N GLY A 121 -59.69 23.97 -8.47
CA GLY A 121 -58.77 23.69 -7.36
C GLY A 121 -57.89 22.46 -7.61
N LEU A 122 -58.47 21.38 -8.14
CA LEU A 122 -57.72 20.16 -8.49
C LEU A 122 -56.75 20.38 -9.65
N GLU A 123 -57.13 21.16 -10.66
CA GLU A 123 -56.26 21.52 -11.79
C GLU A 123 -55.07 22.36 -11.34
N HIS A 124 -55.28 23.29 -10.41
CA HIS A 124 -54.18 24.07 -9.82
C HIS A 124 -53.20 23.18 -9.03
N CYS A 125 -53.71 22.31 -8.15
CA CYS A 125 -52.88 21.37 -7.38
C CYS A 125 -52.10 20.41 -8.30
N LYS A 126 -52.72 19.93 -9.38
CA LYS A 126 -52.06 19.11 -10.39
C LYS A 126 -50.89 19.86 -11.05
N GLY A 127 -51.08 21.13 -11.40
CA GLY A 127 -50.03 21.98 -11.96
C GLY A 127 -48.81 22.11 -11.04
N LEU A 128 -49.05 22.37 -9.76
CA LEU A 128 -47.99 22.47 -8.75
C LEU A 128 -47.21 21.16 -8.59
N LEU A 129 -47.92 20.04 -8.46
CA LEU A 129 -47.29 18.73 -8.32
C LEU A 129 -46.50 18.34 -9.57
N LYS A 130 -47.01 18.65 -10.76
CA LYS A 130 -46.31 18.38 -12.01
C LYS A 130 -45.00 19.18 -12.09
N GLY A 131 -45.01 20.45 -11.68
CA GLY A 131 -43.80 21.27 -11.60
C GLY A 131 -42.75 20.71 -10.64
N GLU A 132 -43.18 20.24 -9.46
CA GLU A 132 -42.27 19.61 -8.49
C GLU A 132 -41.70 18.28 -8.99
N VAL A 133 -42.51 17.45 -9.66
CA VAL A 133 -42.03 16.20 -10.28
C VAL A 133 -40.97 16.50 -11.33
N SER A 134 -41.20 17.44 -12.24
CA SER A 134 -40.21 17.80 -13.27
C SER A 134 -38.92 18.35 -12.67
N ARG A 135 -39.01 19.18 -11.61
CA ARG A 135 -37.82 19.68 -10.90
C ARG A 135 -37.01 18.55 -10.26
N LEU A 136 -37.69 17.58 -9.65
CA LEU A 136 -37.04 16.42 -9.04
C LEU A 136 -36.38 15.52 -10.10
N GLU A 137 -37.02 15.32 -11.24
CA GLU A 137 -36.46 14.56 -12.36
C GLU A 137 -35.18 15.20 -12.91
N GLU A 138 -35.14 16.53 -13.08
CA GLU A 138 -33.93 17.24 -13.48
C GLU A 138 -32.81 17.11 -12.44
N PHE A 139 -33.15 17.24 -11.15
CA PHE A 139 -32.17 17.11 -10.07
C PHE A 139 -31.57 15.70 -9.98
N VAL A 140 -32.38 14.65 -10.16
CA VAL A 140 -31.89 13.27 -10.20
C VAL A 140 -30.93 13.08 -11.36
N LYS A 141 -31.27 13.58 -12.55
CA LYS A 141 -30.41 13.48 -13.73
C LYS A 141 -29.06 14.16 -13.53
N GLU A 142 -29.04 15.36 -12.96
CA GLU A 142 -27.79 16.08 -12.64
C GLU A 142 -26.89 15.28 -11.69
N ARG A 143 -27.50 14.63 -10.68
CA ARG A 143 -26.78 13.78 -9.73
C ARG A 143 -26.23 12.51 -10.35
N GLU A 144 -26.97 11.87 -11.25
CA GLU A 144 -26.49 10.71 -12.02
C GLU A 144 -25.27 11.06 -12.88
N GLU A 145 -25.28 12.23 -13.53
CA GLU A 145 -24.16 12.71 -14.35
C GLU A 145 -22.92 13.06 -13.49
N GLU A 146 -23.11 13.64 -12.31
CA GLU A 146 -22.03 13.89 -11.33
C GLU A 146 -21.40 12.57 -10.84
N LEU A 147 -22.23 11.61 -10.42
CA LEU A 147 -21.76 10.30 -9.96
C LEU A 147 -20.93 9.59 -11.04
N LYS A 148 -21.39 9.66 -12.29
CA LYS A 148 -20.66 9.11 -13.44
C LYS A 148 -19.29 9.77 -13.61
N ARG A 149 -19.20 11.10 -13.50
CA ARG A 149 -17.92 11.83 -13.59
C ARG A 149 -16.96 11.43 -12.47
N GLN A 150 -17.44 11.33 -11.23
CA GLN A 150 -16.58 10.93 -10.11
C GLN A 150 -16.07 9.49 -10.24
N THR A 151 -16.92 8.58 -10.73
CA THR A 151 -16.53 7.19 -10.97
C THR A 151 -15.40 7.07 -12.00
N GLU A 152 -15.48 7.84 -13.09
CA GLU A 152 -14.44 7.88 -14.14
C GLU A 152 -13.12 8.45 -13.60
N MET A 153 -13.17 9.56 -12.85
CA MET A 153 -11.97 10.17 -12.25
C MET A 153 -11.27 9.22 -11.26
N THR A 154 -12.03 8.50 -10.45
CA THR A 154 -11.48 7.54 -9.48
C THR A 154 -10.76 6.40 -10.20
N LYS A 155 -11.38 5.87 -11.27
CA LYS A 155 -10.78 4.82 -12.09
C LYS A 155 -9.49 5.27 -12.78
N ASP A 156 -9.46 6.49 -13.30
CA ASP A 156 -8.26 7.07 -13.91
C ASP A 156 -7.13 7.24 -12.88
N HIS A 157 -7.47 7.70 -11.67
CA HIS A 157 -6.51 7.81 -10.57
C HIS A 157 -5.94 6.45 -10.16
N ASP A 158 -6.80 5.44 -9.99
CA ASP A 158 -6.39 4.07 -9.66
C ASP A 158 -5.46 3.47 -10.72
N GLU A 159 -5.77 3.70 -12.00
CA GLU A 159 -4.95 3.25 -13.12
C GLU A 159 -3.59 3.95 -13.15
N GLN A 160 -3.53 5.24 -12.82
CA GLN A 160 -2.29 6.00 -12.70
C GLN A 160 -1.43 5.49 -11.54
N GLU A 161 -2.01 5.26 -10.37
CA GLU A 161 -1.32 4.70 -9.20
C GLU A 161 -0.81 3.28 -9.47
N ARG A 162 -1.60 2.46 -10.18
CA ARG A 162 -1.17 1.12 -10.61
C ARG A 162 0.06 1.19 -11.52
N LYS A 163 0.06 2.08 -12.52
CA LYS A 163 1.22 2.29 -13.41
C LYS A 163 2.44 2.78 -12.63
N ARG A 164 2.25 3.70 -11.68
CA ARG A 164 3.32 4.21 -10.81
C ARG A 164 3.96 3.10 -9.96
N ARG A 165 3.14 2.24 -9.34
CA ARG A 165 3.61 1.10 -8.55
C ARG A 165 4.34 0.07 -9.40
N GLN A 166 3.86 -0.19 -10.61
CA GLN A 166 4.56 -1.07 -11.55
C GLN A 166 5.93 -0.51 -11.89
N TRP A 167 5.99 0.77 -12.28
CA TRP A 167 7.25 1.43 -12.60
C TRP A 167 8.24 1.41 -11.43
N LEU A 168 7.78 1.68 -10.20
CA LEU A 168 8.63 1.59 -9.00
C LEU A 168 9.17 0.17 -8.79
N THR A 169 8.33 -0.85 -8.96
CA THR A 169 8.74 -2.26 -8.88
C THR A 169 9.83 -2.58 -9.92
N ASP A 170 9.63 -2.17 -11.18
CA ASP A 170 10.58 -2.40 -12.26
C ASP A 170 11.93 -1.71 -12.01
N VAL A 171 11.87 -0.48 -11.49
CA VAL A 171 13.07 0.29 -11.12
C VAL A 171 13.82 -0.38 -9.97
N VAL A 172 13.14 -0.84 -8.92
CA VAL A 172 13.76 -1.57 -7.80
C VAL A 172 14.39 -2.87 -8.28
N GLU A 173 13.73 -3.61 -9.16
CA GLU A 173 14.27 -4.83 -9.73
C GLU A 173 15.52 -4.55 -10.59
N LEU A 174 15.50 -3.50 -11.41
CA LEU A 174 16.66 -3.08 -12.19
C LEU A 174 17.84 -2.68 -11.28
N HIS A 175 17.59 -1.93 -10.21
CA HIS A 175 18.63 -1.56 -9.24
C HIS A 175 19.18 -2.77 -8.51
N SER A 176 18.35 -3.76 -8.20
CA SER A 176 18.79 -5.04 -7.63
C SER A 176 19.73 -5.78 -8.58
N ARG A 177 19.39 -5.86 -9.87
CA ARG A 177 20.21 -6.52 -10.90
C ARG A 177 21.54 -5.80 -11.15
N LEU A 178 21.53 -4.48 -11.26
CA LEU A 178 22.74 -3.68 -11.52
C LEU A 178 23.62 -3.53 -10.28
N GLY A 179 22.98 -3.31 -9.12
CA GLY A 179 23.65 -3.07 -7.85
C GLY A 179 24.06 -4.35 -7.13
N GLY A 180 23.52 -5.51 -7.49
CA GLY A 180 23.76 -6.78 -6.81
C GLY A 180 23.26 -6.81 -5.36
N VAL A 181 22.32 -5.92 -5.01
CA VAL A 181 21.73 -5.78 -3.68
C VAL A 181 20.21 -5.82 -3.81
N SER A 182 19.57 -6.83 -3.24
CA SER A 182 18.11 -6.95 -3.18
C SER A 182 17.58 -6.76 -1.77
N VAL A 183 16.42 -6.12 -1.63
CA VAL A 183 15.69 -6.11 -0.36
C VAL A 183 14.94 -7.43 -0.23
N GLN A 184 15.26 -8.23 0.79
CA GLN A 184 14.53 -9.48 1.08
C GLN A 184 13.27 -9.20 1.90
N SER A 185 13.41 -8.44 2.99
CA SER A 185 12.29 -8.15 3.88
C SER A 185 12.47 -6.86 4.66
N LEU A 186 11.33 -6.35 5.12
CA LEU A 186 11.18 -5.18 5.98
C LEU A 186 10.39 -5.63 7.21
N HIS A 187 11.02 -5.62 8.38
CA HIS A 187 10.41 -6.07 9.62
C HIS A 187 10.62 -5.04 10.72
N GLY A 188 9.56 -4.28 11.03
CA GLY A 188 9.61 -3.26 12.09
C GLY A 188 10.68 -2.21 11.82
N ASP A 189 11.70 -2.19 12.67
CA ASP A 189 12.87 -1.31 12.61
C ASP A 189 14.05 -1.92 11.83
N CYS A 190 13.85 -3.05 11.16
CA CYS A 190 14.90 -3.79 10.47
C CYS A 190 14.66 -3.86 8.95
N VAL A 191 15.74 -3.68 8.19
CA VAL A 191 15.80 -3.91 6.74
C VAL A 191 16.77 -5.06 6.48
N VAL A 192 16.31 -6.11 5.79
CA VAL A 192 17.14 -7.25 5.39
C VAL A 192 17.49 -7.12 3.91
N LEU A 193 18.78 -7.03 3.64
CA LEU A 193 19.36 -6.96 2.30
C LEU A 193 20.08 -8.26 1.97
N GLU A 194 19.98 -8.70 0.73
CA GLU A 194 20.76 -9.79 0.16
C GLU A 194 21.76 -9.19 -0.83
N ILE A 195 23.04 -9.42 -0.58
CA ILE A 195 24.15 -9.01 -1.44
C ILE A 195 24.67 -10.26 -2.14
N ARG A 196 24.51 -10.29 -3.47
CA ARG A 196 24.96 -11.41 -4.29
C ARG A 196 26.47 -11.35 -4.49
N SER A 197 27.10 -12.52 -4.55
CA SER A 197 28.47 -12.62 -5.03
C SER A 197 28.49 -12.43 -6.55
N ASP A 198 29.42 -11.60 -7.04
CA ASP A 198 29.59 -11.30 -8.47
C ASP A 198 30.23 -12.47 -9.27
N GLU A 199 30.42 -13.65 -8.68
CA GLU A 199 30.96 -14.81 -9.41
C GLU A 199 29.92 -15.37 -10.39
N HIS A 200 29.87 -14.75 -11.58
CA HIS A 200 29.56 -15.49 -12.79
C HIS A 200 30.60 -16.58 -12.95
N ILE A 201 30.23 -17.82 -12.59
CA ILE A 201 30.85 -18.99 -13.20
C ILE A 201 30.48 -18.88 -14.68
N GLU A 202 31.42 -18.40 -15.50
CA GLU A 202 31.33 -18.64 -16.94
C GLU A 202 31.24 -20.14 -17.13
N ASP A 203 30.13 -20.57 -17.72
CA ASP A 203 29.84 -21.92 -18.17
C ASP A 203 30.83 -22.28 -19.30
N GLN A 204 32.11 -22.43 -18.96
CA GLN A 204 33.11 -23.08 -19.81
C GLN A 204 33.15 -24.54 -19.36
N GLY A 205 32.82 -25.42 -20.31
CA GLY A 205 32.47 -26.80 -20.08
C GLY A 205 33.45 -27.63 -19.24
N ASP A 206 32.85 -28.68 -18.71
CA ASP A 206 33.38 -29.77 -17.86
C ASP A 206 33.53 -29.48 -16.35
N GLU A 207 32.79 -30.31 -15.60
CA GLU A 207 32.74 -30.50 -14.14
C GLU A 207 32.13 -29.38 -13.29
N VAL A 208 30.79 -29.41 -13.21
CA VAL A 208 29.99 -28.71 -12.20
C VAL A 208 30.24 -29.31 -10.82
N ILE A 209 31.26 -28.83 -10.11
CA ILE A 209 31.30 -28.80 -8.64
C ILE A 209 31.77 -27.41 -8.18
N GLY A 210 31.08 -26.36 -8.64
CA GLY A 210 31.19 -25.03 -8.05
C GLY A 210 30.07 -24.84 -7.05
N ARG A 211 30.33 -25.04 -5.74
CA ARG A 211 29.38 -24.64 -4.69
C ARG A 211 29.08 -23.16 -4.89
N THR A 212 27.82 -22.81 -5.16
CA THR A 212 27.38 -21.42 -5.21
C THR A 212 27.78 -20.75 -3.89
N ALA A 213 28.59 -19.70 -3.96
CA ALA A 213 28.94 -18.93 -2.78
C ALA A 213 27.64 -18.44 -2.12
N SER A 214 27.47 -18.73 -0.83
CA SER A 214 26.27 -18.33 -0.11
C SER A 214 26.14 -16.80 -0.16
N PRO A 215 24.95 -16.25 -0.46
CA PRO A 215 24.77 -14.80 -0.50
C PRO A 215 24.99 -14.21 0.89
N LEU A 216 25.47 -12.96 0.91
CA LEU A 216 25.59 -12.22 2.16
C LEU A 216 24.24 -11.61 2.51
N ILE A 217 23.68 -12.01 3.64
CA ILE A 217 22.47 -11.44 4.22
C ILE A 217 22.88 -10.39 5.24
N LEU A 218 22.58 -9.13 4.94
CA LEU A 218 22.86 -7.97 5.78
C LEU A 218 21.55 -7.48 6.41
N THR A 219 21.46 -7.55 7.74
CA THR A 219 20.33 -7.02 8.49
C THR A 219 20.71 -5.68 9.10
N ILE A 220 20.06 -4.60 8.67
CA ILE A 220 20.27 -3.24 9.16
C ILE A 220 19.16 -2.91 10.16
N LYS A 221 19.53 -2.41 11.33
CA LYS A 221 18.61 -1.95 12.37
C LYS A 221 18.59 -0.43 12.42
N TYR A 222 17.40 0.12 12.51
CA TYR A 222 17.17 1.55 12.70
C TYR A 222 16.73 1.82 14.14
N ARG A 223 17.07 2.99 14.65
CA ARG A 223 16.56 3.52 15.91
C ARG A 223 15.94 4.88 15.66
N LEU A 224 15.04 5.31 16.53
CA LEU A 224 14.45 6.65 16.43
C LEU A 224 15.29 7.64 17.25
N ASP A 225 15.93 8.58 16.58
CA ASP A 225 16.52 9.75 17.21
C ASP A 225 15.42 10.80 17.49
N GLY A 226 15.39 11.31 18.73
CA GLY A 226 14.33 12.21 19.19
C GLY A 226 12.90 11.63 19.12
N GLY A 227 12.73 10.32 18.91
CA GLY A 227 11.43 9.66 18.79
C GLY A 227 10.75 9.78 17.42
N THR A 228 11.35 10.48 16.45
CA THR A 228 10.72 10.76 15.14
C THR A 228 11.60 10.43 13.95
N ARG A 229 12.92 10.57 14.05
CA ARG A 229 13.83 10.39 12.92
C ARG A 229 14.47 9.00 12.93
N PRO A 230 14.26 8.16 11.90
CA PRO A 230 15.00 6.92 11.79
C PRO A 230 16.47 7.22 11.50
N VAL A 231 17.35 6.72 12.35
CA VAL A 231 18.80 6.76 12.18
C VAL A 231 19.36 5.35 12.26
N PHE A 232 20.52 5.14 11.65
CA PHE A 232 21.22 3.87 11.71
C PHE A 232 21.53 3.50 13.18
N GLY A 233 21.03 2.33 13.59
CA GLY A 233 21.18 1.80 14.95
C GLY A 233 22.19 0.67 15.05
N GLY A 234 22.46 -0.03 13.94
CA GLY A 234 23.45 -1.09 13.84
C GLY A 234 23.19 -2.02 12.66
N ALA A 235 24.05 -3.01 12.45
CA ALA A 235 23.82 -4.05 11.47
C ALA A 235 24.48 -5.37 11.85
N THR A 236 23.98 -6.46 11.29
CA THR A 236 24.55 -7.82 11.45
C THR A 236 24.56 -8.54 10.11
N VAL A 237 25.49 -9.47 9.94
CA VAL A 237 25.59 -10.34 8.76
C VAL A 237 25.39 -11.80 9.15
N ASN A 238 25.00 -12.65 8.19
CA ASN A 238 24.86 -14.09 8.39
C ASN A 238 26.19 -14.87 8.39
N LEU A 239 27.29 -14.24 8.02
CA LEU A 239 28.60 -14.89 7.90
C LEU A 239 29.48 -14.51 9.09
N ASP A 240 29.67 -15.43 10.03
CA ASP A 240 30.56 -15.26 11.19
C ASP A 240 32.02 -15.03 10.78
N SER A 241 32.39 -15.47 9.58
CA SER A 241 33.71 -15.31 8.98
C SER A 241 34.01 -13.86 8.54
N LEU A 242 32.99 -12.98 8.48
CA LEU A 242 33.08 -11.59 8.03
C LEU A 242 32.73 -10.62 9.17
N SER A 243 33.70 -9.86 9.67
CA SER A 243 33.43 -8.76 10.62
C SER A 243 33.11 -7.44 9.90
N ILE A 244 32.08 -6.77 10.41
CA ILE A 244 31.61 -5.45 9.96
C ILE A 244 31.53 -4.43 11.10
N ASP A 245 32.04 -4.75 12.29
CA ASP A 245 31.85 -3.94 13.51
C ASP A 245 32.40 -2.52 13.35
N ASP A 246 33.58 -2.39 12.74
CA ASP A 246 34.20 -1.11 12.42
C ASP A 246 33.36 -0.27 11.44
N LEU A 247 32.72 -0.92 10.46
CA LEU A 247 31.83 -0.25 9.51
C LEU A 247 30.52 0.17 10.19
N VAL A 248 30.03 -0.63 11.14
CA VAL A 248 28.84 -0.31 11.93
C VAL A 248 29.11 0.91 12.80
N ASP A 249 30.23 0.96 13.50
CA ASP A 249 30.62 2.09 14.34
C ASP A 249 30.74 3.40 13.52
N GLU A 250 31.36 3.34 12.34
CA GLU A 250 31.44 4.47 11.42
C GLU A 250 30.05 4.91 10.90
N ALA A 251 29.19 3.95 10.55
CA ALA A 251 27.84 4.21 10.05
C ALA A 251 26.90 4.79 11.14
N VAL A 252 27.07 4.39 12.40
CA VAL A 252 26.32 4.98 13.53
C VAL A 252 26.67 6.45 13.72
N LEU A 253 27.93 6.84 13.49
CA LEU A 253 28.38 8.23 13.62
C LEU A 253 28.00 9.08 12.41
N SER A 254 28.14 8.54 11.21
CA SER A 254 27.90 9.27 9.94
C SER A 254 26.43 9.26 9.50
N ASN A 255 25.66 8.27 9.94
CA ASN A 255 24.30 7.97 9.45
C ASN A 255 24.23 7.79 7.91
N ASP A 256 25.35 7.40 7.28
CA ASP A 256 25.42 7.12 5.84
C ASP A 256 25.19 5.62 5.56
N VAL A 257 23.92 5.24 5.42
CA VAL A 257 23.52 3.85 5.14
C VAL A 257 23.99 3.39 3.77
N ALA A 258 23.98 4.27 2.76
CA ALA A 258 24.38 3.91 1.40
C ALA A 258 25.89 3.65 1.32
N GLY A 259 26.69 4.52 1.94
CA GLY A 259 28.13 4.31 2.10
C GLY A 259 28.45 3.03 2.88
N PHE A 260 27.72 2.78 3.98
CA PHE A 260 27.85 1.54 4.75
C PHE A 260 27.62 0.28 3.89
N VAL A 261 26.49 0.20 3.18
CA VAL A 261 26.18 -0.96 2.31
C VAL A 261 27.24 -1.14 1.23
N PHE A 262 27.74 -0.05 0.64
CA PHE A 262 28.82 -0.11 -0.34
C PHE A 262 30.11 -0.69 0.26
N GLN A 263 30.51 -0.26 1.45
CA GLN A 263 31.72 -0.77 2.12
C GLN A 263 31.57 -2.24 2.51
N VAL A 264 30.41 -2.66 3.01
CA VAL A 264 30.11 -4.06 3.31
C VAL A 264 30.21 -4.91 2.04
N LYS A 265 29.56 -4.49 0.95
CA LYS A 265 29.63 -5.18 -0.35
C LYS A 265 31.08 -5.29 -0.84
N ARG A 266 31.84 -4.20 -0.77
CA ARG A 266 33.25 -4.16 -1.19
C ARG A 266 34.11 -5.12 -0.34
N ARG A 267 33.90 -5.14 0.97
CA ARG A 267 34.64 -6.03 1.89
C ARG A 267 34.32 -7.49 1.62
N PHE A 268 33.04 -7.82 1.46
CA PHE A 268 32.58 -9.16 1.12
C PHE A 268 33.25 -9.67 -0.17
N LYS A 269 33.20 -8.86 -1.24
CA LYS A 269 33.86 -9.17 -2.50
C LYS A 269 35.38 -9.38 -2.35
N ASN A 270 36.04 -8.48 -1.61
CA ASN A 270 37.49 -8.56 -1.43
C ASN A 270 37.92 -9.74 -0.55
N GLN A 271 37.09 -10.19 0.38
CA GLN A 271 37.44 -11.24 1.35
C GLN A 271 36.83 -12.61 1.03
N GLN A 272 36.05 -12.72 -0.05
CA GLN A 272 35.34 -13.93 -0.43
C GLN A 272 36.23 -15.19 -0.48
N GLY A 273 37.44 -15.07 -1.03
CA GLY A 273 38.39 -16.18 -1.07
C GLY A 273 38.83 -16.67 0.31
N LEU A 274 39.07 -15.74 1.25
CA LEU A 274 39.44 -16.06 2.63
C LEU A 274 38.25 -16.64 3.40
N ILE A 275 37.05 -16.06 3.21
CA ILE A 275 35.81 -16.56 3.81
C ILE A 275 35.60 -18.04 3.45
N ARG A 276 35.67 -18.36 2.16
CA ARG A 276 35.52 -19.75 1.67
C ARG A 276 36.58 -20.67 2.24
N GLU A 277 37.83 -20.22 2.26
CA GLU A 277 38.93 -21.00 2.80
C GLU A 277 38.77 -21.28 4.31
N VAL A 278 38.33 -20.29 5.09
CA VAL A 278 38.06 -20.45 6.52
C VAL A 278 36.89 -21.41 6.77
N GLU A 279 35.80 -21.30 6.01
CA GLU A 279 34.64 -22.20 6.13
C GLU A 279 35.02 -23.66 5.79
N GLU A 280 35.82 -23.86 4.75
CA GLU A 280 36.35 -25.17 4.39
C GLU A 280 37.26 -25.73 5.49
N LEU A 281 38.11 -24.88 6.05
CA LEU A 281 39.01 -25.25 7.13
C LEU A 281 38.27 -25.62 8.41
N GLN A 282 37.22 -24.87 8.78
CA GLN A 282 36.36 -25.19 9.92
C GLN A 282 35.60 -26.51 9.76
N THR A 283 35.37 -26.96 8.52
CA THR A 283 34.78 -28.27 8.25
C THR A 283 35.79 -29.40 8.46
N ASN A 284 37.07 -29.15 8.18
CA ASN A 284 38.12 -30.17 8.14
C ASN A 284 38.98 -30.24 9.42
N TYR A 285 39.01 -29.16 10.21
CA TYR A 285 39.88 -29.02 11.37
C TYR A 285 39.15 -28.34 12.53
N ALA A 286 39.61 -28.59 13.76
CA ALA A 286 39.16 -27.86 14.94
C ALA A 286 39.80 -26.46 14.95
N ILE A 287 39.09 -25.51 14.34
CA ILE A 287 39.54 -24.13 14.13
C ILE A 287 38.59 -23.13 14.77
N ASP A 288 39.18 -22.16 15.45
CA ASP A 288 38.53 -20.95 15.93
C ASP A 288 39.04 -19.74 15.12
N TRP A 289 38.13 -19.06 14.41
CA TRP A 289 38.43 -17.88 13.59
C TRP A 289 37.93 -16.63 14.28
N GLU A 290 38.82 -15.65 14.41
CA GLU A 290 38.55 -14.34 15.00
C GLU A 290 38.71 -13.25 13.91
N PRO A 291 37.64 -12.91 13.18
CA PRO A 291 37.72 -12.03 12.00
C PRO A 291 38.23 -10.63 12.33
N SER A 292 37.78 -10.04 13.44
CA SER A 292 38.14 -8.66 13.85
C SER A 292 39.65 -8.50 14.08
N HIS A 293 40.32 -9.58 14.53
CA HIS A 293 41.77 -9.61 14.74
C HIS A 293 42.54 -10.28 13.60
N ARG A 294 41.84 -10.89 12.64
CA ARG A 294 42.38 -11.74 11.58
C ARG A 294 43.25 -12.87 12.13
N ARG A 295 42.78 -13.54 13.18
CA ARG A 295 43.52 -14.59 13.89
C ARG A 295 42.80 -15.93 13.79
N ILE A 296 43.57 -16.98 13.57
CA ILE A 296 43.11 -18.36 13.54
C ILE A 296 43.80 -19.11 14.65
N ARG A 297 43.03 -19.85 15.45
CA ARG A 297 43.58 -20.88 16.33
C ARG A 297 43.20 -22.22 15.77
N VAL A 298 44.19 -23.08 15.55
CA VAL A 298 43.98 -24.44 15.04
C VAL A 298 44.55 -25.45 16.02
N MET A 299 43.75 -26.46 16.36
CA MET A 299 44.20 -27.60 17.16
C MET A 299 44.74 -28.69 16.24
N LEU A 300 45.99 -29.09 16.46
CA LEU A 300 46.75 -30.03 15.63
C LEU A 300 47.35 -31.17 16.47
N GLY A 301 47.86 -32.19 15.78
CA GLY A 301 48.47 -33.39 16.38
C GLY A 301 47.46 -34.46 16.79
N LYS A 302 47.95 -35.68 17.06
CA LYS A 302 47.08 -36.85 17.33
C LYS A 302 46.29 -36.70 18.63
N SER A 303 46.87 -36.00 19.60
CA SER A 303 46.25 -35.74 20.90
C SER A 303 45.36 -34.49 20.91
N GLY A 304 45.38 -33.68 19.85
CA GLY A 304 44.69 -32.38 19.79
C GLY A 304 45.19 -31.35 20.80
N LYS A 305 46.34 -31.58 21.45
CA LYS A 305 46.85 -30.73 22.52
C LYS A 305 47.69 -29.56 22.02
N ILE A 306 48.06 -29.57 20.74
CA ILE A 306 48.90 -28.54 20.15
C ILE A 306 48.00 -27.47 19.54
N VAL A 307 48.08 -26.24 20.04
CA VAL A 307 47.32 -25.11 19.51
C VAL A 307 48.27 -24.18 18.77
N CYS A 308 48.06 -24.02 17.46
CA CYS A 308 48.79 -23.06 16.66
C CYS A 308 47.95 -21.79 16.47
N ILE A 309 48.54 -20.64 16.74
CA ILE A 309 47.91 -19.33 16.57
C ILE A 309 48.50 -18.67 15.32
N LEU A 310 47.69 -18.46 14.30
CA LEU A 310 48.04 -17.86 13.02
C LEU A 310 47.42 -16.48 12.89
N LYS A 311 48.09 -15.55 12.19
CA LYS A 311 47.56 -14.25 11.81
C LYS A 311 47.57 -14.09 10.30
N VAL A 312 46.44 -13.70 9.73
CA VAL A 312 46.28 -13.49 8.29
C VAL A 312 46.45 -12.01 7.97
N ASP A 313 47.33 -11.70 7.01
CA ASP A 313 47.61 -10.33 6.65
C ASP A 313 46.40 -9.61 6.01
N PRO A 314 46.31 -8.28 6.16
CA PRO A 314 45.27 -7.47 5.51
C PRO A 314 45.14 -7.69 4.00
N LEU A 315 46.29 -7.87 3.33
CA LEU A 315 46.43 -8.00 1.88
C LEU A 315 46.37 -9.46 1.39
N TYR A 316 46.06 -10.42 2.28
CA TYR A 316 46.04 -11.84 1.96
C TYR A 316 45.11 -12.16 0.78
N SER A 317 43.88 -11.64 0.81
CA SER A 317 42.90 -11.86 -0.24
C SER A 317 43.25 -11.18 -1.58
N SER A 318 44.26 -10.31 -1.60
CA SER A 318 44.81 -9.69 -2.82
C SER A 318 46.04 -10.44 -3.34
N GLY A 319 46.40 -11.59 -2.76
CA GLY A 319 47.57 -12.39 -3.13
C GLY A 319 48.92 -11.79 -2.69
N GLN A 320 48.91 -10.66 -1.99
CA GLN A 320 50.11 -9.93 -1.54
C GLN A 320 50.36 -10.10 -0.03
N GLY A 321 49.43 -10.68 0.71
CA GLY A 321 49.59 -10.94 2.14
C GLY A 321 50.05 -12.36 2.46
N HIS A 322 50.56 -12.55 3.67
CA HIS A 322 51.02 -13.83 4.16
C HIS A 322 50.27 -14.28 5.41
N VAL A 323 50.46 -15.54 5.78
CA VAL A 323 49.98 -16.10 7.04
C VAL A 323 51.18 -16.23 7.98
N HIS A 324 51.08 -15.60 9.15
CA HIS A 324 52.14 -15.57 10.15
C HIS A 324 51.81 -16.49 11.31
N LEU A 325 52.72 -17.39 11.67
CA LEU A 325 52.63 -18.15 12.91
C LEU A 325 53.03 -17.26 14.09
N LEU A 326 52.08 -16.93 14.96
CA LEU A 326 52.28 -16.12 16.16
C LEU A 326 52.79 -16.95 17.34
N GLY A 327 52.31 -18.18 17.49
CA GLY A 327 52.63 -19.02 18.64
C GLY A 327 52.16 -20.46 18.50
N VAL A 328 52.79 -21.34 19.27
CA VAL A 328 52.43 -22.76 19.41
C VAL A 328 52.38 -23.09 20.90
N GLU A 329 51.24 -23.61 21.36
CA GLU A 329 51.01 -24.01 22.75
C GLU A 329 50.87 -25.54 22.85
N GLY A 330 51.22 -26.12 24.00
CA GLY A 330 50.90 -27.53 24.34
C GLY A 330 51.85 -28.62 23.80
N GLY A 331 52.89 -28.27 23.06
CA GLY A 331 53.94 -29.21 22.62
C GLY A 331 55.24 -29.11 23.43
N SER A 332 56.02 -30.19 23.48
CA SER A 332 57.41 -30.18 24.02
C SER A 332 58.43 -29.60 23.03
N TYR A 333 57.95 -28.92 21.97
CA TYR A 333 58.74 -28.45 20.85
C TYR A 333 59.20 -27.01 21.08
N HIS A 334 60.37 -26.83 21.69
CA HIS A 334 61.05 -25.53 21.86
C HIS A 334 61.97 -25.17 20.68
N LYS A 335 61.63 -25.55 19.44
CA LYS A 335 62.33 -24.99 18.27
C LYS A 335 61.76 -23.61 17.96
N GLU A 336 62.65 -22.65 17.78
CA GLU A 336 62.31 -21.24 17.51
C GLU A 336 61.28 -21.15 16.37
N ILE A 337 60.14 -20.51 16.66
CA ILE A 337 59.03 -20.21 15.73
C ILE A 337 59.54 -19.62 14.40
N GLN A 338 60.69 -18.95 14.43
CA GLN A 338 61.38 -18.35 13.28
C GLN A 338 61.74 -19.34 12.17
N HIS A 339 62.04 -20.61 12.50
CA HIS A 339 62.32 -21.61 11.47
C HIS A 339 61.06 -22.04 10.70
N LEU A 340 59.90 -22.06 11.37
CA LEU A 340 58.61 -22.39 10.75
C LEU A 340 58.04 -21.25 9.89
N GLN A 341 58.49 -20.01 10.12
CA GLN A 341 58.13 -18.82 9.32
C GLN A 341 58.86 -18.76 7.97
N SER A 342 59.90 -19.58 7.75
CA SER A 342 60.87 -19.40 6.65
C SER A 342 60.53 -20.08 5.32
N THR A 343 59.38 -20.74 5.20
CA THR A 343 58.99 -21.42 3.95
C THR A 343 57.70 -20.84 3.35
N GLY A 344 57.86 -19.93 2.38
CA GLY A 344 56.93 -19.76 1.26
C GLY A 344 56.10 -18.48 1.23
N SER A 345 56.64 -17.43 0.60
CA SER A 345 55.83 -16.38 -0.02
C SER A 345 54.83 -17.02 -1.00
N GLY A 346 53.53 -16.76 -0.84
CA GLY A 346 52.47 -17.24 -1.74
C GLY A 346 51.73 -18.52 -1.30
N ARG A 347 51.96 -19.03 -0.09
CA ARG A 347 51.17 -20.16 0.45
C ARG A 347 49.81 -19.68 0.96
N ASN A 348 48.75 -20.41 0.61
CA ASN A 348 47.44 -20.20 1.20
C ASN A 348 47.37 -20.80 2.61
N LEU A 349 46.40 -20.34 3.40
CA LEU A 349 46.18 -20.72 4.78
C LEU A 349 45.98 -22.23 4.92
N THR A 350 45.30 -22.85 3.96
CA THR A 350 45.09 -24.29 3.91
C THR A 350 46.40 -25.06 3.85
N GLN A 351 47.33 -24.62 2.99
CA GLN A 351 48.63 -25.26 2.88
C GLN A 351 49.45 -25.08 4.15
N VAL A 352 49.40 -23.90 4.78
CA VAL A 352 50.09 -23.65 6.05
C VAL A 352 49.57 -24.58 7.15
N ILE A 353 48.26 -24.77 7.25
CA ILE A 353 47.67 -25.68 8.25
C ILE A 353 48.04 -27.14 7.96
N LYS A 354 48.06 -27.56 6.69
CA LYS A 354 48.50 -28.91 6.29
C LYS A 354 49.96 -29.16 6.66
N ASP A 355 50.85 -28.22 6.35
CA ASP A 355 52.28 -28.33 6.70
C ASP A 355 52.46 -28.44 8.23
N LEU A 356 51.74 -27.62 9.00
CA LEU A 356 51.77 -27.71 10.47
C LEU A 356 51.20 -29.03 10.98
N GLN A 357 50.12 -29.54 10.38
CA GLN A 357 49.56 -30.84 10.75
C GLN A 357 50.56 -31.97 10.50
N GLU A 358 51.28 -31.97 9.38
CA GLU A 358 52.33 -32.96 9.09
C GLU A 358 53.48 -32.88 10.10
N LEU A 359 53.90 -31.67 10.47
CA LEU A 359 54.95 -31.45 11.47
C LEU A 359 54.57 -31.97 12.86
N PHE A 360 53.30 -31.86 13.23
CA PHE A 360 52.80 -32.26 14.55
C PHE A 360 52.10 -33.62 14.57
N ILE A 361 52.00 -34.35 13.46
CA ILE A 361 51.26 -35.63 13.36
C ILE A 361 51.79 -36.75 14.26
N ASN A 362 53.06 -36.64 14.69
CA ASN A 362 53.73 -37.63 15.54
C ASN A 362 53.81 -37.21 17.02
N GLN A 363 53.17 -36.10 17.39
CA GLN A 363 52.96 -35.62 18.76
C GLN A 363 51.46 -35.70 19.11
#